data_AF-A0A534QQZ4-F1
#
_entry.id   AF-A0A534QQZ4-F1
#
_cell.length_a   1.000
_cell.length_b   1.000
_cell.length_c   1.000
_cell.angle_alpha   90.00
_cell.angle_beta   90.00
_cell.angle_gamma   90.00
#
_symmetry.space_group_name_H-M   'P 1'
#
loop_
_entity.id
_entity.type
_entity.pdbx_description
1 polymer ?
#
loop_
_entity_poly.entity_id
_entity_poly.type
_entity_poly.pdbx_seq_one_letter_code
_entity_poly.pdbx_strand_id
1 'polypeptide(L)'
;MGGLNPAAVEVALRTGAKVVWMPTFSSVIDRRKLGLPGPGIPVIGERARLVPAAEEILRLVKQHDAVIATGHIELVEQFAIVEAATALGVKTVMTHALETLVGPDHRLADVLALADRGAVIEFTYLTCIPGGFAATEEPATFAKAMMAVGPERALMSTDFGQDKSPHPADGMRLFIDEMLRAGVPAPAIDRMARQNPARLLGLA
;
A
#
# COMPACT_ATOMS: atom_id res chain seq x y z
N MET A 1 7.48 10.07 -0.23
CA MET A 1 7.05 11.45 0.10
C MET A 1 5.55 11.53 -0.19
N GLY A 2 4.73 12.16 0.64
CA GLY A 2 3.27 12.00 0.51
C GLY A 2 2.44 13.04 1.27
N GLY A 3 1.14 12.77 1.36
CA GLY A 3 0.12 13.68 1.88
C GLY A 3 -0.74 14.25 0.76
N LEU A 4 -1.29 15.45 0.99
CA LEU A 4 -2.14 16.17 0.04
C LEU A 4 -1.53 17.54 -0.29
N ASN A 5 -0.29 17.53 -0.81
CA ASN A 5 0.46 18.74 -1.16
C ASN A 5 1.11 18.59 -2.55
N PRO A 6 0.47 19.10 -3.62
CA PRO A 6 0.97 18.97 -4.99
C PRO A 6 2.37 19.59 -5.20
N ALA A 7 2.65 20.75 -4.60
CA ALA A 7 3.94 21.42 -4.75
C ALA A 7 5.09 20.60 -4.15
N ALA A 8 4.89 20.02 -2.97
CA ALA A 8 5.87 19.11 -2.39
C ALA A 8 6.06 17.87 -3.27
N VAL A 9 4.96 17.30 -3.79
CA VAL A 9 4.98 16.13 -4.68
C VAL A 9 5.76 16.39 -5.95
N GLU A 10 5.53 17.51 -6.60
CA GLU A 10 6.26 17.91 -7.79
C GLU A 10 7.77 18.00 -7.52
N VAL A 11 8.18 18.67 -6.43
CA VAL A 11 9.60 18.78 -6.07
C VAL A 11 10.21 17.40 -5.83
N ALA A 12 9.54 16.52 -5.07
CA ALA A 12 10.05 15.19 -4.80
C ALA A 12 10.15 14.32 -6.07
N LEU A 13 9.15 14.39 -6.96
CA LEU A 13 9.17 13.66 -8.22
C LEU A 13 10.30 14.16 -9.13
N ARG A 14 10.55 15.49 -9.18
CA ARG A 14 11.67 16.09 -9.92
C ARG A 14 13.03 15.72 -9.35
N THR A 15 13.14 15.36 -8.07
CA THR A 15 14.38 14.88 -7.44
C THR A 15 14.50 13.35 -7.45
N GLY A 16 13.61 12.63 -8.13
CA GLY A 16 13.73 11.20 -8.39
C GLY A 16 12.87 10.30 -7.51
N ALA A 17 11.94 10.84 -6.72
CA ALA A 17 10.96 10.01 -6.02
C ALA A 17 10.13 9.18 -7.01
N LYS A 18 9.91 7.90 -6.67
CA LYS A 18 9.14 6.95 -7.50
C LYS A 18 7.81 6.53 -6.88
N VAL A 19 7.61 6.81 -5.60
CA VAL A 19 6.39 6.48 -4.86
C VAL A 19 5.89 7.71 -4.11
N VAL A 20 4.62 8.03 -4.32
CA VAL A 20 3.91 9.11 -3.64
C VAL A 20 2.81 8.50 -2.80
N TRP A 21 2.80 8.79 -1.50
CA TRP A 21 1.76 8.30 -0.59
C TRP A 21 0.65 9.33 -0.47
N MET A 22 -0.60 8.88 -0.45
CA MET A 22 -1.70 9.67 0.10
C MET A 22 -1.48 9.90 1.62
N PRO A 23 -2.29 10.74 2.30
CA PRO A 23 -2.16 10.94 3.75
C PRO A 23 -2.04 9.63 4.53
N THR A 24 -1.07 9.55 5.46
CA THR A 24 -0.86 8.38 6.33
C THR A 24 -1.47 8.63 7.71
N PHE A 25 -0.68 8.80 8.78
CA PHE A 25 -1.18 9.20 10.10
C PHE A 25 -1.87 10.57 10.13
N SER A 26 -1.81 11.33 9.03
CA SER A 26 -2.59 12.55 8.84
C SER A 26 -3.94 12.33 8.17
N SER A 27 -4.27 11.11 7.72
CA SER A 27 -5.57 10.77 7.14
C SER A 27 -6.68 10.86 8.19
N VAL A 28 -7.93 10.93 7.72
CA VAL A 28 -9.10 10.99 8.61
C VAL A 28 -9.19 9.71 9.46
N ILE A 29 -9.04 8.54 8.83
CA ILE A 29 -9.20 7.25 9.52
C ILE A 29 -8.10 7.00 10.54
N ASP A 30 -6.84 7.23 10.19
CA ASP A 30 -5.73 6.93 11.11
C ASP A 30 -5.72 7.87 12.29
N ARG A 31 -6.03 9.16 12.09
CA ARG A 31 -6.14 10.10 13.21
C ARG A 31 -7.23 9.69 14.18
N ARG A 32 -8.37 9.23 13.66
CA ARG A 32 -9.46 8.70 14.47
C ARG A 32 -9.02 7.44 15.23
N LYS A 33 -8.45 6.45 14.54
CA LYS A 33 -8.01 5.17 15.13
C LYS A 33 -6.94 5.36 16.19
N LEU A 34 -5.97 6.23 15.93
CA LEU A 34 -4.81 6.47 16.80
C LEU A 34 -5.06 7.57 17.85
N GLY A 35 -6.25 8.18 17.88
CA GLY A 35 -6.57 9.26 18.83
C GLY A 35 -5.73 10.53 18.65
N LEU A 36 -5.27 10.81 17.43
CA LEU A 36 -4.40 11.95 17.13
C LEU A 36 -5.21 13.26 17.01
N PRO A 37 -4.65 14.42 17.44
CA PRO A 37 -5.41 15.67 17.56
C PRO A 37 -5.74 16.32 16.21
N GLY A 38 -7.02 16.55 15.90
CA GLY A 38 -7.49 17.22 14.68
C GLY A 38 -8.20 16.28 13.68
N PRO A 39 -8.91 16.82 12.68
CA PRO A 39 -9.87 16.06 11.88
C PRO A 39 -9.24 15.14 10.81
N GLY A 40 -7.97 15.36 10.47
CA GLY A 40 -7.31 14.69 9.37
C GLY A 40 -7.58 15.27 7.99
N ILE A 41 -6.86 14.75 7.01
CA ILE A 41 -6.81 15.24 5.64
C ILE A 41 -7.62 14.29 4.77
N PRO A 42 -8.84 14.68 4.34
CA PRO A 42 -9.62 13.87 3.42
C PRO A 42 -9.07 14.00 1.99
N VAL A 43 -9.16 12.91 1.23
CA VAL A 43 -8.78 12.81 -0.18
C VAL A 43 -9.99 12.98 -1.10
N ILE A 44 -11.19 12.77 -0.57
CA ILE A 44 -12.46 13.09 -1.24
C ILE A 44 -13.14 14.31 -0.59
N GLY A 45 -13.80 15.11 -1.42
CA GLY A 45 -14.63 16.24 -1.00
C GLY A 45 -16.11 15.93 -1.11
N GLU A 46 -16.90 16.97 -1.37
CA GLU A 46 -18.34 16.83 -1.57
C GLU A 46 -18.68 15.88 -2.73
N ARG A 47 -19.79 15.13 -2.57
CA ARG A 47 -20.30 14.18 -3.57
C ARG A 47 -19.31 13.05 -3.92
N ALA A 48 -18.44 12.68 -2.97
CA ALA A 48 -17.48 11.58 -3.10
C ALA A 48 -16.51 11.73 -4.30
N ARG A 49 -16.19 12.97 -4.69
CA ARG A 49 -15.19 13.25 -5.72
C ARG A 49 -13.83 13.53 -5.10
N LEU A 50 -12.77 13.17 -5.80
CA LEU A 50 -11.42 13.56 -5.41
C LEU A 50 -11.32 15.08 -5.25
N VAL A 51 -10.63 15.51 -4.21
CA VAL A 51 -10.30 16.93 -4.04
C VAL A 51 -9.32 17.36 -5.13
N PRO A 52 -9.32 18.64 -5.57
CA PRO A 52 -8.46 19.09 -6.67
C PRO A 52 -6.97 18.78 -6.48
N ALA A 53 -6.48 18.83 -5.23
CA ALA A 53 -5.10 18.49 -4.90
C ALA A 53 -4.77 17.01 -5.16
N ALA A 54 -5.70 16.08 -4.92
CA ALA A 54 -5.50 14.67 -5.22
C ALA A 54 -5.46 14.43 -6.74
N GLU A 55 -6.34 15.08 -7.51
CA GLU A 55 -6.34 15.00 -8.97
C GLU A 55 -5.03 15.56 -9.56
N GLU A 56 -4.51 16.65 -9.00
CA GLU A 56 -3.22 17.21 -9.40
C GLU A 56 -2.06 16.28 -9.10
N ILE A 57 -2.04 15.66 -7.91
CA ILE A 57 -1.05 14.66 -7.55
C ILE A 57 -1.09 13.48 -8.52
N LEU A 58 -2.27 12.97 -8.90
CA LEU A 58 -2.36 11.89 -9.89
C LEU A 58 -1.78 12.28 -11.26
N ARG A 59 -2.02 13.52 -11.71
CA ARG A 59 -1.41 14.05 -12.94
C ARG A 59 0.11 14.14 -12.84
N LEU A 60 0.64 14.62 -11.72
CA LEU A 60 2.09 14.68 -11.48
C LEU A 60 2.70 13.28 -11.45
N VAL A 61 2.08 12.34 -10.73
CA VAL A 61 2.53 10.93 -10.67
C VAL A 61 2.55 10.33 -12.07
N LYS A 62 1.53 10.61 -12.91
CA LYS A 62 1.50 10.17 -14.31
C LYS A 62 2.67 10.73 -15.12
N GLN A 63 2.90 12.04 -15.04
CA GLN A 63 3.96 12.73 -15.79
C GLN A 63 5.35 12.17 -15.49
N HIS A 64 5.57 11.67 -14.27
CA HIS A 64 6.85 11.15 -13.80
C HIS A 64 6.97 9.61 -13.83
N ASP A 65 5.97 8.90 -14.38
CA ASP A 65 5.86 7.44 -14.32
C ASP A 65 6.11 6.89 -12.90
N ALA A 66 5.53 7.55 -11.91
CA ALA A 66 5.61 7.15 -10.51
C ALA A 66 4.41 6.28 -10.09
N VAL A 67 4.40 5.87 -8.83
CA VAL A 67 3.36 5.04 -8.21
C VAL A 67 2.64 5.84 -7.14
N ILE A 68 1.31 5.71 -7.07
CA ILE A 68 0.52 6.24 -5.95
C ILE A 68 0.22 5.13 -4.92
N ALA A 69 0.37 5.44 -3.63
CA ALA A 69 0.15 4.51 -2.52
C ALA A 69 -1.01 4.96 -1.61
N THR A 70 -1.87 4.03 -1.18
CA THR A 70 -3.20 4.36 -0.61
C THR A 70 -3.60 3.67 0.71
N GLY A 71 -2.77 2.87 1.37
CA GLY A 71 -3.25 1.98 2.46
C GLY A 71 -3.89 2.67 3.68
N HIS A 72 -3.51 3.91 3.96
CA HIS A 72 -3.90 4.64 5.18
C HIS A 72 -5.15 5.51 5.05
N ILE A 73 -5.78 5.59 3.88
CA ILE A 73 -6.98 6.41 3.66
C ILE A 73 -8.25 5.55 3.75
N GLU A 74 -9.41 6.18 3.91
CA GLU A 74 -10.70 5.47 4.04
C GLU A 74 -10.96 4.59 2.80
N LEU A 75 -11.68 3.47 2.96
CA LEU A 75 -11.90 2.51 1.87
C LEU A 75 -12.52 3.16 0.62
N VAL A 76 -13.49 4.07 0.81
CA VAL A 76 -14.10 4.83 -0.27
C VAL A 76 -13.11 5.75 -1.00
N GLU A 77 -12.13 6.30 -0.28
CA GLU A 77 -11.06 7.13 -0.85
C GLU A 77 -10.07 6.27 -1.64
N GLN A 78 -9.79 5.05 -1.17
CA GLN A 78 -8.97 4.08 -1.91
C GLN A 78 -9.61 3.72 -3.25
N PHE A 79 -10.91 3.40 -3.27
CA PHE A 79 -11.63 3.14 -4.53
C PHE A 79 -11.60 4.35 -5.46
N ALA A 80 -11.88 5.56 -4.96
CA ALA A 80 -11.86 6.77 -5.77
C ALA A 80 -10.47 7.03 -6.40
N ILE A 81 -9.39 6.85 -5.63
CA ILE A 81 -8.02 6.99 -6.14
C ILE A 81 -7.69 5.89 -7.15
N VAL A 82 -8.00 4.63 -6.86
CA VAL A 82 -7.70 3.50 -7.77
C VAL A 82 -8.43 3.65 -9.10
N GLU A 83 -9.70 4.05 -9.09
CA GLU A 83 -10.49 4.27 -10.30
C GLU A 83 -9.95 5.45 -11.12
N ALA A 84 -9.66 6.58 -10.48
CA ALA A 84 -9.10 7.74 -11.16
C ALA A 84 -7.68 7.47 -11.70
N ALA A 85 -6.83 6.81 -10.91
CA ALA A 85 -5.48 6.43 -11.32
C ALA A 85 -5.52 5.48 -12.52
N THR A 86 -6.40 4.48 -12.51
CA THR A 86 -6.57 3.53 -13.62
C THR A 86 -7.04 4.24 -14.89
N ALA A 87 -8.01 5.15 -14.79
CA ALA A 87 -8.46 5.95 -15.92
C ALA A 87 -7.34 6.83 -16.53
N LEU A 88 -6.38 7.28 -15.71
CA LEU A 88 -5.21 8.05 -16.15
C LEU A 88 -4.01 7.18 -16.56
N GLY A 89 -4.09 5.86 -16.39
CA GLY A 89 -2.97 4.93 -16.56
C GLY A 89 -1.83 5.20 -15.59
N VAL A 90 -2.15 5.52 -14.33
CA VAL A 90 -1.23 5.67 -13.19
C VAL A 90 -1.13 4.35 -12.44
N LYS A 91 0.07 3.98 -12.04
CA LYS A 91 0.34 2.78 -11.22
C LYS A 91 -0.13 3.02 -9.79
N THR A 92 -0.90 2.10 -9.21
CA THR A 92 -1.37 2.21 -7.83
C THR A 92 -0.92 1.01 -7.01
N VAL A 93 -0.48 1.26 -5.78
CA VAL A 93 -0.24 0.24 -4.76
C VAL A 93 -1.19 0.48 -3.59
N MET A 94 -2.02 -0.50 -3.25
CA MET A 94 -2.74 -0.50 -1.97
C MET A 94 -1.81 -1.11 -0.93
N THR A 95 -1.39 -0.29 0.03
CA THR A 95 -0.40 -0.67 1.05
C THR A 95 -1.07 -1.29 2.28
N HIS A 96 -0.35 -2.12 3.02
CA HIS A 96 -0.78 -2.71 4.30
C HIS A 96 -2.09 -3.53 4.23
N ALA A 97 -2.22 -4.40 3.23
CA ALA A 97 -3.41 -5.23 3.07
C ALA A 97 -3.72 -6.06 4.33
N LEU A 98 -4.98 -6.04 4.77
CA LEU A 98 -5.51 -6.77 5.93
C LEU A 98 -4.97 -6.30 7.31
N GLU A 99 -4.17 -5.24 7.36
CA GLU A 99 -3.77 -4.66 8.63
C GLU A 99 -4.97 -3.96 9.30
N THR A 100 -5.10 -4.11 10.63
CA THR A 100 -6.20 -3.49 11.38
C THR A 100 -5.79 -2.33 12.31
N LEU A 101 -4.49 -2.10 12.49
CA LEU A 101 -4.00 -1.00 13.32
C LEU A 101 -4.14 0.38 12.64
N VAL A 102 -4.03 0.41 11.32
CA VAL A 102 -4.13 1.62 10.48
C VAL A 102 -5.02 1.32 9.27
N GLY A 103 -5.41 2.35 8.54
CA GLY A 103 -6.26 2.21 7.36
C GLY A 103 -7.67 1.67 7.68
N PRO A 104 -8.39 1.16 6.67
CA PRO A 104 -9.82 0.90 6.76
C PRO A 104 -10.24 -0.49 7.21
N ASP A 105 -9.38 -1.27 7.88
CA ASP A 105 -9.69 -2.64 8.31
C ASP A 105 -10.19 -3.50 7.14
N HIS A 106 -9.38 -3.63 6.08
CA HIS A 106 -9.81 -4.31 4.87
C HIS A 106 -10.28 -5.74 5.16
N ARG A 107 -11.43 -6.12 4.59
CA ARG A 107 -11.74 -7.53 4.40
C ARG A 107 -11.04 -8.02 3.14
N LEU A 108 -10.81 -9.33 3.03
CA LEU A 108 -10.27 -9.92 1.81
C LEU A 108 -11.06 -9.52 0.56
N ALA A 109 -12.40 -9.43 0.65
CA ALA A 109 -13.25 -8.99 -0.45
C ALA A 109 -12.93 -7.55 -0.92
N ASP A 110 -12.58 -6.66 -0.01
CA ASP A 110 -12.22 -5.27 -0.32
C ASP A 110 -10.85 -5.23 -1.03
N VAL A 111 -9.89 -6.03 -0.56
CA VAL A 111 -8.56 -6.20 -1.19
C VAL A 111 -8.67 -6.73 -2.62
N LEU A 112 -9.46 -7.79 -2.83
CA LEU A 112 -9.70 -8.36 -4.16
C LEU A 112 -10.37 -7.34 -5.08
N ALA A 113 -11.37 -6.60 -4.59
CA ALA A 113 -12.07 -5.59 -5.36
C ALA A 113 -11.16 -4.42 -5.79
N LEU A 114 -10.16 -4.05 -4.99
CA LEU A 114 -9.15 -3.06 -5.35
C LEU A 114 -8.15 -3.63 -6.38
N ALA A 115 -7.75 -4.89 -6.21
CA ALA A 115 -6.86 -5.59 -7.17
C ALA A 115 -7.50 -5.71 -8.56
N ASP A 116 -8.79 -6.05 -8.62
CA ASP A 116 -9.55 -6.17 -9.86
C ASP A 116 -9.74 -4.83 -10.58
N ARG A 117 -9.63 -3.71 -9.84
CA ARG A 117 -9.66 -2.35 -10.39
C ARG A 117 -8.28 -1.81 -10.78
N GLY A 118 -7.23 -2.64 -10.70
CA GLY A 118 -5.89 -2.29 -11.19
C GLY A 118 -4.88 -1.88 -10.11
N ALA A 119 -5.24 -1.97 -8.83
CA ALA A 119 -4.25 -1.81 -7.76
C ALA A 119 -3.34 -3.03 -7.68
N VAL A 120 -2.05 -2.81 -7.41
CA VAL A 120 -1.16 -3.85 -6.89
C VAL A 120 -1.27 -3.87 -5.37
N ILE A 121 -1.39 -5.03 -4.77
CA ILE A 121 -1.65 -5.21 -3.34
C ILE A 121 -0.35 -5.49 -2.61
N GLU A 122 -0.01 -4.69 -1.61
CA GLU A 122 1.15 -4.96 -0.75
C GLU A 122 0.74 -5.66 0.53
N PHE A 123 1.44 -6.76 0.81
CA PHE A 123 1.40 -7.48 2.06
C PHE A 123 2.69 -7.21 2.83
N THR A 124 2.57 -6.66 4.03
CA THR A 124 3.72 -6.28 4.86
C THR A 124 3.95 -7.35 5.94
N TYR A 125 5.21 -7.68 6.21
CA TYR A 125 5.53 -8.70 7.21
C TYR A 125 5.12 -8.26 8.62
N LEU A 126 5.13 -6.96 8.93
CA LEU A 126 4.66 -6.39 10.20
C LEU A 126 3.26 -6.90 10.59
N THR A 127 2.37 -7.05 9.60
CA THR A 127 1.00 -7.49 9.82
C THR A 127 0.89 -8.97 10.21
N CYS A 128 1.86 -9.83 9.83
CA CYS A 128 1.75 -11.28 10.03
C CYS A 128 2.95 -11.94 10.74
N ILE A 129 3.95 -11.18 11.19
CA ILE A 129 5.10 -11.73 11.91
C ILE A 129 4.62 -12.42 13.21
N PRO A 130 4.90 -13.73 13.41
CA PRO A 130 4.49 -14.44 14.62
C PRO A 130 5.03 -13.77 15.89
N GLY A 131 4.13 -13.43 16.82
CA GLY A 131 4.48 -12.76 18.08
C GLY A 131 4.93 -11.31 17.93
N GLY A 132 4.79 -10.70 16.75
CA GLY A 132 5.13 -9.29 16.55
C GLY A 132 4.18 -8.33 17.26
N PHE A 133 4.70 -7.14 17.62
CA PHE A 133 3.95 -6.16 18.41
C PHE A 133 2.76 -5.52 17.65
N ALA A 134 2.77 -5.61 16.32
CA ALA A 134 1.77 -5.03 15.43
C ALA A 134 1.14 -6.08 14.51
N ALA A 135 1.35 -7.37 14.80
CA ALA A 135 0.76 -8.44 14.00
C ALA A 135 -0.76 -8.50 14.26
N THR A 136 -1.53 -8.41 13.18
CA THR A 136 -3.00 -8.49 13.23
C THR A 136 -3.53 -9.68 12.44
N GLU A 137 -2.66 -10.44 11.78
CA GLU A 137 -2.99 -11.60 10.98
C GLU A 137 -1.97 -12.73 11.17
N GLU A 138 -2.34 -13.93 10.74
CA GLU A 138 -1.47 -15.10 10.77
C GLU A 138 -0.78 -15.33 9.41
N PRO A 139 0.47 -15.84 9.36
CA PRO A 139 1.18 -16.12 8.11
C PRO A 139 0.37 -16.98 7.13
N ALA A 140 -0.35 -17.98 7.63
CA ALA A 140 -1.18 -18.86 6.82
C ALA A 140 -2.40 -18.15 6.20
N THR A 141 -2.98 -17.17 6.89
CA THR A 141 -4.06 -16.33 6.36
C THR A 141 -3.51 -15.41 5.26
N PHE A 142 -2.35 -14.79 5.52
CA PHE A 142 -1.64 -13.96 4.56
C PHE A 142 -1.28 -14.71 3.27
N ALA A 143 -0.72 -15.92 3.38
CA ALA A 143 -0.39 -16.76 2.23
C ALA A 143 -1.62 -17.06 1.36
N LYS A 144 -2.77 -17.39 1.99
CA LYS A 144 -4.03 -17.60 1.26
C LYS A 144 -4.50 -16.34 0.56
N ALA A 145 -4.43 -15.19 1.23
CA ALA A 145 -4.83 -13.91 0.67
C ALA A 145 -3.95 -13.49 -0.53
N MET A 146 -2.62 -13.64 -0.43
CA MET A 146 -1.69 -13.40 -1.54
C MET A 146 -2.04 -14.24 -2.77
N MET A 147 -2.31 -15.53 -2.55
CA MET A 147 -2.67 -16.45 -3.65
C MET A 147 -4.06 -16.16 -4.23
N ALA A 148 -4.99 -15.66 -3.42
CA ALA A 148 -6.31 -15.23 -3.88
C ALA A 148 -6.25 -13.94 -4.72
N VAL A 149 -5.41 -12.98 -4.32
CA VAL A 149 -5.14 -11.76 -5.11
C VAL A 149 -4.48 -12.11 -6.44
N GLY A 150 -3.58 -13.09 -6.43
CA GLY A 150 -2.75 -13.44 -7.58
C GLY A 150 -1.35 -12.85 -7.43
N PRO A 151 -0.28 -13.68 -7.46
CA PRO A 151 1.10 -13.21 -7.29
C PRO A 151 1.55 -12.14 -8.29
N GLU A 152 0.90 -12.03 -9.46
CA GLU A 152 1.16 -11.00 -10.47
C GLU A 152 0.64 -9.60 -10.10
N ARG A 153 -0.30 -9.54 -9.14
CA ARG A 153 -0.91 -8.31 -8.62
C ARG A 153 -0.56 -8.07 -7.14
N ALA A 154 0.42 -8.79 -6.58
CA ALA A 154 0.81 -8.67 -5.18
C ALA A 154 2.29 -8.30 -4.98
N LEU A 155 2.61 -7.71 -3.84
CA LEU A 155 3.95 -7.36 -3.38
C LEU A 155 4.19 -7.92 -1.98
N MET A 156 5.44 -8.28 -1.71
CA MET A 156 5.92 -8.54 -0.36
C MET A 156 6.83 -7.39 0.06
N SER A 157 6.55 -6.80 1.22
CA SER A 157 7.44 -5.87 1.92
C SER A 157 7.42 -6.19 3.41
N THR A 158 8.19 -5.48 4.23
CA THR A 158 8.22 -5.75 5.68
C THR A 158 7.45 -4.74 6.50
N ASP A 159 7.36 -3.49 6.04
CA ASP A 159 7.01 -2.32 6.86
C ASP A 159 7.81 -2.23 8.17
N PHE A 160 9.09 -2.62 8.11
CA PHE A 160 10.00 -2.54 9.26
C PHE A 160 10.80 -1.23 9.25
N GLY A 161 11.45 -0.95 10.39
CA GLY A 161 12.17 0.30 10.66
C GLY A 161 11.81 0.90 12.03
N GLN A 162 10.84 0.30 12.72
CA GLN A 162 10.51 0.60 14.11
C GLN A 162 11.52 -0.08 15.05
N ASP A 163 11.74 0.52 16.21
CA ASP A 163 12.70 0.05 17.23
C ASP A 163 12.48 -1.42 17.66
N LYS A 164 11.23 -1.88 17.68
CA LYS A 164 10.85 -3.25 18.09
C LYS A 164 10.87 -4.27 16.95
N SER A 165 11.07 -3.83 15.72
CA SER A 165 11.09 -4.71 14.54
C SER A 165 12.50 -5.22 14.28
N PRO A 166 12.67 -6.44 13.74
CA PRO A 166 13.94 -6.87 13.17
C PRO A 166 14.45 -5.90 12.10
N HIS A 167 15.74 -5.99 11.78
CA HIS A 167 16.27 -5.26 10.63
C HIS A 167 15.47 -5.65 9.35
N PRO A 168 15.09 -4.69 8.48
CA PRO A 168 14.21 -4.98 7.34
C PRO A 168 14.71 -6.10 6.41
N ALA A 169 16.03 -6.20 6.21
CA ALA A 169 16.60 -7.28 5.40
C ALA A 169 16.41 -8.67 6.03
N ASP A 170 16.55 -8.77 7.35
CA ASP A 170 16.29 -10.02 8.09
C ASP A 170 14.80 -10.32 8.12
N GLY A 171 13.97 -9.29 8.28
CA GLY A 171 12.52 -9.38 8.16
C GLY A 171 12.07 -9.98 6.83
N MET A 172 12.65 -9.54 5.72
CA MET A 172 12.32 -10.09 4.40
C MET A 172 12.73 -11.57 4.29
N ARG A 173 13.88 -11.97 4.85
CA ARG A 173 14.30 -13.38 4.87
C ARG A 173 13.32 -14.24 5.67
N LEU A 174 12.88 -13.75 6.83
CA LEU A 174 11.88 -14.42 7.67
C LEU A 174 10.54 -14.51 6.95
N PHE A 175 10.08 -13.43 6.32
CA PHE A 175 8.81 -13.42 5.59
C PHE A 175 8.80 -14.44 4.45
N ILE A 176 9.90 -14.54 3.71
CA ILE A 176 10.06 -15.55 2.66
C ILE A 176 9.99 -16.97 3.23
N ASP A 177 10.69 -17.26 4.34
CA ASP A 177 10.66 -18.56 5.01
C ASP A 177 9.25 -18.92 5.51
N GLU A 178 8.54 -17.97 6.12
CA GLU A 178 7.14 -18.15 6.55
C GLU A 178 6.21 -18.44 5.36
N MET A 179 6.34 -17.71 4.26
CA MET A 179 5.53 -17.95 3.06
C MET A 179 5.83 -19.30 2.41
N LEU A 180 7.10 -19.73 2.39
CA LEU A 180 7.48 -21.08 1.92
C LEU A 180 6.85 -22.17 2.81
N ARG A 181 6.92 -22.03 4.13
CA ARG A 181 6.29 -22.97 5.09
C ARG A 181 4.77 -22.99 4.97
N ALA A 182 4.15 -21.86 4.67
CA ALA A 182 2.73 -21.74 4.41
C ALA A 182 2.30 -22.28 3.03
N GLY A 183 3.25 -22.75 2.20
CA GLY A 183 2.99 -23.40 0.92
C GLY A 183 2.90 -22.45 -0.28
N VAL A 184 3.34 -21.20 -0.14
CA VAL A 184 3.44 -20.28 -1.29
C VAL A 184 4.59 -20.76 -2.20
N PRO A 185 4.35 -20.98 -3.51
CA PRO A 185 5.40 -21.45 -4.40
C PRO A 185 6.57 -20.44 -4.50
N ALA A 186 7.81 -20.93 -4.50
CA ALA A 186 8.99 -20.07 -4.64
C ALA A 186 8.95 -19.13 -5.87
N PRO A 187 8.44 -19.55 -7.06
CA PRO A 187 8.27 -18.62 -8.18
C PRO A 187 7.26 -17.50 -7.93
N ALA A 188 6.22 -17.74 -7.11
CA ALA A 188 5.26 -16.72 -6.71
C ALA A 188 5.89 -15.74 -5.72
N ILE A 189 6.71 -16.22 -4.78
CA ILE A 189 7.49 -15.36 -3.88
C ILE A 189 8.46 -14.48 -4.67
N ASP A 190 9.22 -15.05 -5.61
CA ASP A 190 10.14 -14.27 -6.46
C ASP A 190 9.41 -13.21 -7.29
N ARG A 191 8.21 -13.54 -7.79
CA ARG A 191 7.33 -12.58 -8.47
C ARG A 191 6.97 -11.41 -7.56
N MET A 192 6.45 -11.68 -6.35
CA MET A 192 5.95 -10.65 -5.43
C MET A 192 7.06 -9.84 -4.75
N ALA A 193 8.18 -10.47 -4.39
CA ALA A 193 9.25 -9.83 -3.63
C ALA A 193 10.28 -9.11 -4.50
N ARG A 194 10.43 -9.49 -5.78
CA ARG A 194 11.49 -8.96 -6.66
C ARG A 194 10.98 -8.42 -7.98
N GLN A 195 10.23 -9.22 -8.74
CA GLN A 195 9.89 -8.86 -10.12
C GLN A 195 8.84 -7.75 -10.21
N ASN A 196 7.76 -7.86 -9.43
CA ASN A 196 6.70 -6.85 -9.39
C ASN A 196 7.20 -5.48 -8.87
N PRO A 197 7.95 -5.39 -7.75
CA PRO A 197 8.46 -4.09 -7.32
C PRO A 197 9.47 -3.51 -8.32
N ALA A 198 10.35 -4.33 -8.92
CA ALA A 198 11.25 -3.86 -9.98
C ALA A 198 10.48 -3.28 -11.17
N ARG A 199 9.43 -3.96 -11.63
CA ARG A 199 8.56 -3.47 -12.71
C ARG A 199 7.87 -2.15 -12.36
N LEU A 200 7.32 -2.03 -11.14
CA LEU A 200 6.65 -0.80 -10.70
C LEU A 200 7.60 0.40 -10.68
N LEU A 201 8.85 0.17 -10.28
CA LEU A 201 9.88 1.20 -10.15
C LEU A 201 10.67 1.47 -11.44
N GLY A 202 10.44 0.70 -12.51
CA GLY A 202 11.18 0.83 -13.77
C GLY A 202 12.63 0.32 -13.68
N LEU A 203 12.86 -0.74 -12.90
CA LEU A 203 14.17 -1.36 -12.65
C LEU A 203 14.29 -2.77 -13.26
N ALA A 204 13.30 -3.18 -14.08
CA ALA A 204 13.21 -4.49 -14.70
C ALA A 204 14.00 -4.59 -16.00
#